data_AF-A0A7Y1VG73-F1
#
_entry.id   AF-A0A7Y1VG73-F1
#
_cell.length_a   1.000
_cell.length_b   1.000
_cell.length_c   1.000
_cell.angle_alpha   90.00
_cell.angle_beta   90.00
_cell.angle_gamma   90.00
#
_symmetry.space_group_name_H-M   'P 1'
#
loop_
_entity.id
_entity.type
_entity.pdbx_description
1 polymer ?
#
loop_
_entity_poly.entity_id
_entity_poly.type
_entity_poly.pdbx_seq_one_letter_code
_entity_poly.pdbx_strand_id
1 'polypeptide(L)'
;MSHLYEFRDYHFNGDFDAYKEWWKEGLAVLGARMDVLGVWFDSGIPARISGADPMPLPHGSANVTWVIRWDDLAQRDQTWEALQDDEEWIACADRHPGFEGYQHMSVRFLEQL
;
A
#
# COMPACT_ATOMS: atom_id res chain seq x y z
N MET A 1 10.98 8.30 20.41
CA MET A 1 10.74 6.85 20.20
C MET A 1 10.92 6.61 18.71
N SER A 2 11.49 5.46 18.32
CA SER A 2 11.58 5.09 16.90
C SER A 2 10.19 4.62 16.46
N HIS A 3 9.73 5.04 15.29
CA HIS A 3 8.48 4.55 14.70
C HIS A 3 8.79 3.43 13.72
N LEU A 4 7.84 2.51 13.56
CA LEU A 4 7.85 1.47 12.54
C LEU A 4 7.11 1.97 11.30
N TYR A 5 7.70 1.83 10.12
CA TYR A 5 7.09 2.23 8.85
C TYR A 5 6.78 0.98 8.02
N GLU A 6 5.50 0.73 7.76
CA GLU A 6 5.03 -0.33 6.86
C GLU A 6 4.94 0.22 5.44
N PHE A 7 5.87 -0.21 4.58
CA PHE A 7 5.85 0.06 3.14
C PHE A 7 5.13 -1.08 2.44
N ARG A 8 4.10 -0.73 1.67
CA ARG A 8 3.32 -1.68 0.88
C ARG A 8 3.50 -1.35 -0.58
N ASP A 9 4.15 -2.25 -1.30
CA ASP A 9 4.56 -2.09 -2.68
C ASP A 9 3.82 -3.13 -3.54
N TYR A 10 3.02 -2.66 -4.49
CA TYR A 10 2.18 -3.49 -5.34
C TYR A 10 2.53 -3.35 -6.81
N HIS A 11 2.40 -4.45 -7.53
CA HIS A 11 2.27 -4.44 -8.98
C HIS A 11 0.83 -4.80 -9.35
N PHE A 12 0.05 -3.79 -9.68
CA PHE A 12 -1.37 -3.89 -10.02
C PHE A 12 -1.56 -3.81 -11.54
N ASN A 13 -2.28 -4.77 -12.11
CA ASN A 13 -2.63 -4.83 -13.52
C ASN A 13 -4.16 -4.89 -13.67
N GLY A 14 -4.79 -3.74 -13.46
CA GLY A 14 -6.23 -3.51 -13.62
C GLY A 14 -6.50 -2.08 -14.08
N ASP A 15 -7.73 -1.61 -13.91
CA ASP A 15 -8.09 -0.23 -14.24
C ASP A 15 -7.45 0.76 -13.25
N PHE A 16 -6.36 1.41 -13.68
CA PHE A 16 -5.59 2.33 -12.86
C PHE A 16 -6.34 3.61 -12.50
N ASP A 17 -7.22 4.08 -13.37
CA ASP A 17 -7.98 5.31 -13.13
C ASP A 17 -9.08 5.04 -12.11
N ALA A 18 -9.82 3.93 -12.27
CA ALA A 18 -10.78 3.48 -11.26
C ALA A 18 -10.11 3.23 -9.91
N TYR A 19 -8.90 2.65 -9.91
CA TYR A 19 -8.18 2.35 -8.68
C TYR A 19 -7.67 3.60 -7.95
N LYS A 20 -7.20 4.61 -8.69
CA LYS A 20 -6.86 5.92 -8.11
C LYS A 20 -8.08 6.62 -7.52
N GLU A 21 -9.23 6.57 -8.19
CA GLU A 21 -10.48 7.13 -7.65
C GLU A 21 -10.92 6.40 -6.38
N TRP A 22 -10.91 5.07 -6.38
CA TRP A 22 -11.20 4.26 -5.20
C TRP A 22 -10.27 4.59 -4.02
N TRP A 23 -8.97 4.78 -4.27
CA TRP A 23 -8.01 5.12 -3.22
C TRP A 23 -8.30 6.46 -2.53
N LYS A 24 -9.07 7.39 -3.12
CA LYS A 24 -9.50 8.60 -2.41
C LYS A 24 -10.47 8.26 -1.28
N GLU A 25 -11.37 7.32 -1.52
CA GLU A 25 -12.28 6.80 -0.51
C GLU A 25 -11.51 5.95 0.51
N GLY A 26 -10.66 5.03 0.01
CA GLY A 26 -9.82 4.18 0.86
C GLY A 26 -8.93 4.99 1.80
N LEU A 27 -8.34 6.09 1.34
CA LEU A 27 -7.55 7.01 2.16
C LEU A 27 -8.39 7.68 3.26
N ALA A 28 -9.63 8.06 2.96
CA ALA A 28 -10.51 8.66 3.98
C ALA A 28 -10.85 7.64 5.08
N VAL A 29 -11.20 6.41 4.69
CA VAL A 29 -11.61 5.36 5.64
C VAL A 29 -10.41 4.83 6.44
N LEU A 30 -9.31 4.47 5.76
CA LEU A 30 -8.09 3.97 6.41
C LEU A 30 -7.40 5.06 7.23
N GLY A 31 -7.32 6.29 6.71
CA GLY A 31 -6.69 7.41 7.40
C GLY A 31 -7.38 7.82 8.70
N ALA A 32 -8.64 7.44 8.91
CA ALA A 32 -9.34 7.60 10.19
C ALA A 32 -8.92 6.57 11.25
N ARG A 33 -8.21 5.50 10.86
CA ARG A 33 -7.92 4.31 11.69
C ARG A 33 -6.43 4.03 11.85
N MET A 34 -5.62 4.45 10.88
CA MET A 34 -4.17 4.32 10.89
C MET A 34 -3.51 5.56 10.30
N ASP A 35 -2.24 5.77 10.66
CA ASP A 35 -1.46 6.92 10.19
C ASP A 35 -0.87 6.67 8.80
N VAL A 36 -1.72 6.77 7.78
CA VAL A 36 -1.30 6.66 6.38
C VAL A 36 -0.53 7.92 5.96
N LEU A 37 0.75 7.77 5.69
CA LEU A 37 1.62 8.88 5.28
C LEU A 37 1.41 9.29 3.82
N GLY A 38 0.97 8.35 2.99
CA GLY A 38 0.68 8.62 1.60
C GLY A 38 0.51 7.36 0.76
N VAL A 39 -0.03 7.58 -0.44
CA VAL A 39 -0.20 6.60 -1.50
C VAL A 39 0.35 7.23 -2.78
N TRP A 40 1.21 6.51 -3.49
CA TRP A 40 1.85 6.90 -4.73
C TRP A 40 1.51 5.90 -5.81
N PHE A 41 1.26 6.41 -7.01
CA PHE A 41 1.03 5.62 -8.21
C PHE A 41 2.13 5.91 -9.21
N ASP A 42 2.38 4.95 -10.09
CA ASP A 42 3.30 5.13 -11.21
C ASP A 42 2.92 6.36 -12.05
N SER A 43 3.95 7.12 -12.40
CA SER A 43 3.90 8.32 -13.23
C SER A 43 4.08 8.00 -14.72
N GLY A 44 4.34 6.73 -15.07
CA GLY A 44 4.66 6.28 -16.42
C GLY A 44 6.12 6.52 -16.81
N ILE A 45 6.93 7.05 -15.89
CA ILE A 45 8.37 7.20 -16.09
C ILE A 45 9.03 5.86 -15.74
N PRO A 46 9.76 5.22 -16.67
CA PRO A 46 10.40 3.94 -16.40
C PRO A 46 11.35 4.00 -15.20
N ALA A 47 11.23 3.00 -14.33
CA ALA A 47 12.13 2.83 -13.19
C ALA A 47 13.58 2.66 -13.66
N ARG A 48 14.51 3.32 -12.96
CA ARG A 48 15.95 3.16 -13.21
C ARG A 48 16.51 2.14 -12.24
N ILE A 49 16.90 0.98 -12.75
CA ILE A 49 17.56 -0.07 -11.98
C ILE A 49 19.06 0.04 -12.20
N SER A 50 19.82 0.20 -11.12
CA SER A 50 21.27 0.38 -11.16
C SER A 50 21.92 -0.11 -9.86
N GLY A 51 23.25 -0.25 -9.84
CA GLY A 51 24.00 -0.78 -8.71
C GLY A 51 25.07 -1.77 -9.16
N ALA A 52 25.72 -2.43 -8.20
CA ALA A 52 26.74 -3.45 -8.48
C ALA A 52 26.16 -4.77 -9.02
N ASP A 53 24.90 -5.07 -8.68
CA ASP A 53 24.18 -6.27 -9.10
C ASP A 53 22.69 -5.95 -9.32
N PRO A 54 22.34 -5.26 -10.44
CA PRO A 54 20.96 -4.85 -10.69
C PRO A 54 20.09 -6.06 -11.06
N MET A 55 19.00 -6.26 -10.32
CA MET A 55 18.03 -7.34 -10.59
C MET A 55 16.74 -6.78 -11.20
N PRO A 56 16.46 -7.05 -12.49
CA PRO A 56 15.14 -6.76 -13.05
C PRO A 56 14.11 -7.73 -12.46
N LEU A 57 13.01 -7.20 -11.95
CA LEU A 57 11.89 -8.01 -11.46
C LEU A 57 10.99 -8.43 -12.64
N PRO A 58 10.36 -9.63 -12.62
CA PRO A 58 9.51 -10.10 -13.72
C PRO A 58 8.35 -9.14 -14.06
N HIS A 59 7.78 -8.50 -13.03
CA HIS A 59 6.74 -7.48 -13.18
C HIS A 59 7.32 -6.06 -13.23
N GLY A 60 8.64 -5.88 -13.12
CA GLY A 60 9.26 -4.58 -12.92
C GLY A 60 9.05 -4.04 -11.49
N SER A 61 9.30 -2.75 -11.31
CA SER A 61 9.08 -2.08 -10.02
C SER A 61 7.58 -2.01 -9.68
N ALA A 62 7.28 -1.82 -8.40
CA ALA A 62 5.92 -1.56 -7.96
C ALA A 62 5.36 -0.32 -8.66
N ASN A 63 4.09 -0.39 -9.06
CA ASN A 63 3.37 0.70 -9.71
C ASN A 63 2.34 1.36 -8.77
N VAL A 64 2.16 0.83 -7.57
CA VAL A 64 1.49 1.47 -6.44
C VAL A 64 2.31 1.23 -5.17
N THR A 65 2.58 2.28 -4.42
CA THR A 65 3.25 2.21 -3.11
C THR A 65 2.45 3.02 -2.11
N TRP A 66 2.27 2.52 -0.89
CA TRP A 66 1.72 3.31 0.20
C TRP A 66 2.41 2.97 1.51
N VAL A 67 2.42 3.94 2.42
CA VAL A 67 3.21 3.89 3.64
C VAL A 67 2.35 4.24 4.84
N ILE A 68 2.48 3.43 5.89
CA ILE A 68 1.78 3.60 7.16
C ILE A 68 2.83 3.73 8.26
N ARG A 69 2.63 4.68 9.18
CA ARG A 69 3.43 4.81 10.39
C ARG A 69 2.74 4.11 11.54
N TRP A 70 3.52 3.37 12.32
CA TRP A 70 3.09 2.66 13.51
C TRP A 70 4.00 3.01 14.68
N ASP A 71 3.45 2.96 15.89
CA ASP A 71 4.24 3.05 17.12
C ASP A 71 5.08 1.79 17.30
N ASP A 72 4.48 0.62 17.07
CA ASP A 72 5.14 -0.69 17.07
C ASP A 72 4.31 -1.74 16.29
N LEU A 73 4.85 -2.96 16.20
CA LEU A 73 4.18 -4.07 15.51
C LEU A 73 2.89 -4.54 16.20
N ALA A 74 2.80 -4.41 17.53
CA ALA A 74 1.63 -4.85 18.28
C ALA A 74 0.42 -3.94 18.03
N GLN A 75 0.63 -2.62 17.99
CA GLN A 75 -0.38 -1.66 17.57
C GLN A 75 -0.83 -1.95 16.13
N ARG A 76 0.14 -2.13 15.21
CA ARG A 76 -0.14 -2.46 13.81
C ARG A 76 -1.07 -3.66 13.69
N ASP A 77 -0.74 -4.76 14.37
CA ASP A 77 -1.49 -6.00 14.27
C ASP A 77 -2.92 -5.85 14.82
N GLN A 78 -3.08 -5.16 15.95
CA GLN A 78 -4.39 -4.85 16.53
C GLN A 78 -5.25 -4.00 15.59
N THR A 79 -4.69 -2.98 14.95
CA THR A 79 -5.43 -2.12 14.01
C THR A 79 -5.89 -2.92 12.79
N TRP A 80 -5.02 -3.76 12.23
CA TRP A 80 -5.39 -4.61 11.08
C TRP A 80 -6.41 -5.69 11.45
N GLU A 81 -6.36 -6.24 12.66
CA GLU A 81 -7.37 -7.18 13.18
C GLU A 81 -8.72 -6.49 13.33
N ALA A 82 -8.76 -5.31 13.95
CA ALA A 82 -10.00 -4.54 14.12
C ALA A 82 -10.67 -4.16 12.79
N LEU A 83 -9.90 -3.96 11.72
CA LEU A 83 -10.43 -3.68 10.39
C LEU A 83 -11.23 -4.83 9.78
N GLN A 84 -11.03 -6.08 10.22
CA GLN A 84 -11.76 -7.23 9.65
C GLN A 84 -13.27 -7.16 9.92
N ASP A 85 -13.67 -6.51 11.02
CA ASP A 85 -15.06 -6.35 11.44
C ASP A 85 -15.59 -4.91 11.24
N ASP A 86 -14.80 -4.05 10.60
CA ASP A 86 -15.16 -2.65 10.40
C ASP A 86 -16.06 -2.49 9.16
N GLU A 87 -17.35 -2.24 9.40
CA GLU A 87 -18.37 -2.14 8.33
C GLU A 87 -18.05 -1.07 7.28
N GLU A 88 -17.45 0.06 7.67
CA GLU A 88 -17.11 1.14 6.74
C GLU A 88 -15.96 0.70 5.83
N TRP A 89 -14.94 0.05 6.40
CA TRP A 89 -13.84 -0.51 5.63
C TRP A 89 -14.30 -1.66 4.73
N ILE A 90 -15.11 -2.59 5.24
CA ILE A 90 -15.66 -3.71 4.43
C ILE A 90 -16.41 -3.15 3.23
N ALA A 91 -17.32 -2.18 3.45
CA ALA A 91 -18.07 -1.58 2.37
C ALA A 91 -17.17 -0.84 1.35
N CYS A 92 -16.11 -0.17 1.83
CA CYS A 92 -15.12 0.47 0.98
C CYS A 92 -14.33 -0.56 0.15
N ALA A 93 -13.85 -1.62 0.79
CA ALA A 93 -13.11 -2.71 0.16
C ALA A 93 -13.93 -3.46 -0.88
N ASP A 94 -15.24 -3.68 -0.65
CA ASP A 94 -16.14 -4.30 -1.62
C ASP A 94 -16.28 -3.50 -2.93
N ARG A 95 -16.02 -2.19 -2.89
CA ARG A 95 -16.01 -1.32 -4.09
C ARG A 95 -14.66 -1.30 -4.82
N HIS A 96 -13.66 -2.04 -4.34
CA HIS A 96 -12.35 -2.10 -4.98
C HIS A 96 -12.48 -2.60 -6.42
N PRO A 97 -11.83 -1.96 -7.42
CA PRO A 97 -12.05 -2.24 -8.85
C PRO A 97 -11.38 -3.53 -9.37
N GLY A 98 -11.21 -4.55 -8.53
CA GLY A 98 -10.67 -5.86 -8.91
C GLY A 98 -9.43 -6.27 -8.11
N PHE A 99 -9.62 -7.09 -7.06
CA PHE A 99 -8.50 -7.64 -6.28
C PHE A 99 -7.65 -8.64 -7.08
N GLU A 100 -8.19 -9.23 -8.14
CA GLU A 100 -7.47 -10.10 -9.07
C GLU A 100 -6.37 -9.37 -9.85
N GLY A 101 -6.42 -8.03 -9.90
CA GLY A 101 -5.40 -7.21 -10.55
C GLY A 101 -4.05 -7.20 -9.83
N TYR A 102 -3.97 -7.60 -8.56
CA TYR A 102 -2.70 -7.65 -7.82
C TYR A 102 -1.82 -8.81 -8.29
N GLN A 103 -0.84 -8.52 -9.16
CA GLN A 103 0.11 -9.52 -9.67
C GLN A 103 1.23 -9.82 -8.66
N HIS A 104 1.67 -8.81 -7.93
CA HIS A 104 2.66 -8.93 -6.87
C HIS A 104 2.35 -7.94 -5.75
N MET A 105 2.51 -8.38 -4.51
CA MET A 105 2.40 -7.53 -3.34
C MET A 105 3.56 -7.83 -2.39
N SER A 106 4.21 -6.80 -1.90
CA SER A 106 5.21 -6.91 -0.85
C SER A 106 4.92 -5.93 0.28
N VAL A 107 5.26 -6.34 1.49
CA VAL A 107 5.16 -5.55 2.71
C VAL A 107 6.52 -5.56 3.36
N ARG A 108 7.05 -4.38 3.67
CA ARG A 108 8.36 -4.20 4.30
C ARG A 108 8.22 -3.30 5.52
N PHE A 109 9.03 -3.55 6.52
CA PHE A 109 9.04 -2.78 7.76
C PHE A 109 10.39 -2.10 7.92
N LEU A 110 10.36 -0.78 8.15
CA LEU A 110 11.54 0.06 8.20
C LEU A 110 11.50 0.95 9.44
N GLU A 111 12.67 1.42 9.87
CA GLU A 111 12.82 2.43 10.92
C GLU A 111 13.37 3.73 10.30
N GLN A 112 12.94 4.88 10.82
CA GLN A 112 13.51 6.17 10.47
C GLN A 112 14.63 6.52 11.46
N LEU A 113 15.80 6.92 10.93
CA LEU A 113 16.93 7.43 11.71
C LEU A 113 16.81 8.93 11.99
#